data_AF-A0A521LN61-F1
#
_entry.id   AF-A0A521LN61-F1
#
_cell.length_a   1.000
_cell.length_b   1.000
_cell.length_c   1.000
_cell.angle_alpha   90.00
_cell.angle_beta   90.00
_cell.angle_gamma   90.00
#
_symmetry.space_group_name_H-M   'P 1'
#
loop_
_entity.id
_entity.type
_entity.pdbx_description
1 polymer ?
#
loop_
_entity_poly.entity_id
_entity_poly.type
_entity_poly.pdbx_seq_one_letter_code
_entity_poly.pdbx_strand_id
1 'polypeptide(L)' 'ATGKKADLNVIDFDKLRVEAPVMKWDLPAGGKRLLQRASGYRATIVSGAVTYRDGEATGALPGRLVRGSKKA' A
#
# COMPACT_ATOMS: atom_id res chain seq x y z
N ALA A 1 9.13 0.03 17.02
CA ALA A 1 9.72 0.46 18.30
C ALA A 1 9.03 1.73 18.75
N THR A 2 8.80 1.89 20.05
CA THR A 2 8.19 3.09 20.63
C THR A 2 8.92 4.35 20.15
N GLY A 3 8.16 5.41 19.81
CA GLY A 3 8.69 6.65 19.24
C GLY A 3 8.93 6.64 17.72
N LYS A 4 8.88 5.48 17.06
CA LYS A 4 8.88 5.43 15.59
C LYS A 4 7.50 5.74 15.03
N LYS A 5 7.46 6.27 13.80
CA LYS A 5 6.22 6.49 13.06
C LYS A 5 5.46 5.18 12.91
N ALA A 6 4.14 5.24 13.08
CA ALA A 6 3.24 4.09 12.95
C ALA A 6 2.99 3.75 11.47
N ASP A 7 4.07 3.39 10.76
CA ASP A 7 4.06 2.93 9.38
C ASP A 7 4.35 1.44 9.38
N LEU A 8 3.33 0.66 9.03
CA LEU A 8 3.32 -0.78 9.27
C LEU A 8 2.61 -1.51 8.13
N ASN A 9 3.09 -2.70 7.82
CA ASN A 9 2.34 -3.70 7.07
C ASN A 9 2.02 -4.87 8.00
N VAL A 10 0.78 -5.33 7.96
CA VAL A 10 0.34 -6.57 8.61
C VAL A 10 0.14 -7.61 7.53
N ILE A 11 0.92 -8.68 7.59
CA ILE A 11 1.02 -9.69 6.54
C ILE A 11 0.64 -11.06 7.13
N ASP A 12 -0.33 -11.70 6.50
CA ASP A 12 -0.73 -13.09 6.69
C ASP A 12 0.12 -13.95 5.75
N PHE A 13 1.21 -14.53 6.28
CA PHE A 13 2.21 -15.24 5.48
C PHE A 13 1.67 -16.52 4.84
N ASP A 14 0.72 -17.21 5.48
CA ASP A 14 0.09 -18.41 4.94
C ASP A 14 -0.75 -18.10 3.69
N LYS A 15 -1.24 -16.86 3.59
CA LYS A 15 -2.02 -16.37 2.44
C LYS A 15 -1.23 -15.46 1.52
N LEU A 16 0.05 -15.23 1.80
CA LEU A 16 0.91 -14.36 1.00
C LEU A 16 1.21 -15.05 -0.33
N ARG A 17 0.64 -14.51 -1.40
CA ARG A 17 0.90 -14.98 -2.76
C ARG A 17 0.68 -13.86 -3.76
N VAL A 18 1.33 -14.03 -4.90
CA VAL A 18 1.16 -13.18 -6.07
C VAL A 18 0.04 -13.75 -6.93
N GLU A 19 -0.84 -12.90 -7.42
CA GLU A 19 -1.93 -13.30 -8.31
C GLU A 19 -1.49 -13.29 -9.77
N ALA A 20 -2.23 -13.99 -10.63
CA ALA A 20 -2.00 -13.96 -12.06
C ALA A 20 -2.12 -12.53 -12.60
N PRO A 21 -1.24 -12.10 -13.53
CA PRO A 21 -1.33 -10.77 -14.10
C PRO A 21 -2.55 -10.65 -15.01
N VAL A 22 -3.21 -9.49 -14.98
CA VAL A 22 -4.38 -9.17 -15.79
C VAL A 22 -4.16 -7.88 -16.58
N MET A 23 -4.64 -7.86 -17.83
CA MET A 23 -4.61 -6.65 -18.64
C MET A 23 -5.76 -5.72 -18.21
N LYS A 24 -5.48 -4.43 -18.03
CA LYS A 24 -6.48 -3.41 -17.70
C LYS A 24 -6.40 -2.24 -18.69
N TRP A 25 -7.55 -1.81 -19.21
CA TRP A 25 -7.67 -0.75 -20.22
C TRP A 25 -8.23 0.52 -19.60
N ASP A 26 -7.54 1.07 -18.61
CA ASP A 26 -8.00 2.21 -17.82
C ASP A 26 -7.01 3.38 -17.79
N LEU A 27 -6.05 3.40 -18.72
CA LEU A 27 -5.12 4.53 -18.85
C LEU A 27 -5.65 5.60 -19.82
N PRO A 28 -5.22 6.86 -19.67
CA PRO A 28 -5.52 7.93 -20.61
C PRO A 28 -5.14 7.56 -22.06
N ALA A 29 -5.80 8.20 -23.03
CA ALA A 29 -5.58 8.02 -24.47
C ALA A 29 -5.70 6.56 -24.97
N GLY A 30 -6.50 5.72 -24.30
CA GLY A 30 -6.73 4.33 -24.71
C GLY A 30 -5.58 3.38 -24.36
N GLY A 31 -4.64 3.81 -23.51
CA GLY A 31 -3.56 2.96 -23.03
C GLY A 31 -4.06 1.79 -22.19
N LYS A 32 -3.20 0.76 -22.06
CA LYS A 32 -3.43 -0.40 -21.20
C LYS A 32 -2.25 -0.63 -20.26
N ARG A 33 -2.52 -1.22 -19.10
CA ARG A 33 -1.50 -1.63 -18.13
C ARG A 33 -1.68 -3.09 -17.74
N LEU A 34 -0.56 -3.76 -17.48
CA LEU A 34 -0.55 -5.05 -16.82
C LEU A 34 -0.66 -4.82 -15.31
N LEU A 35 -1.70 -5.33 -14.69
CA LEU A 35 -1.90 -5.27 -13.25
C LEU A 35 -1.59 -6.64 -12.64
N GLN A 36 -0.77 -6.68 -11.60
CA GLN A 36 -0.48 -7.89 -10.85
C GLN A 36 -0.76 -7.64 -9.38
N ARG A 37 -1.81 -8.28 -8.86
CA ARG A 37 -2.23 -8.12 -7.46
C ARG A 37 -1.49 -9.13 -6.57
N ALA A 38 -1.62 -8.95 -5.26
CA ALA A 38 -1.14 -9.87 -4.26
C ALA A 38 -2.17 -10.00 -3.14
N SER A 39 -2.29 -11.21 -2.58
CA SER A 39 -3.06 -11.47 -1.36
C SER A 39 -2.13 -11.65 -0.16
N GLY A 40 -2.70 -11.65 1.05
CA GLY A 40 -1.95 -11.82 2.31
C GLY A 40 -1.62 -10.50 3.02
N TYR A 41 -1.74 -9.35 2.34
CA TYR A 41 -1.70 -8.05 3.01
C TYR A 41 -3.02 -7.77 3.73
N ARG A 42 -3.00 -7.85 5.07
CA ARG A 42 -4.19 -7.60 5.91
C ARG A 42 -4.39 -6.12 6.21
N ALA A 43 -3.31 -5.38 6.37
CA ALA A 43 -3.34 -3.95 6.59
C ALA A 43 -2.08 -3.28 6.05
N THR A 44 -2.24 -2.13 5.40
CA THR A 44 -1.16 -1.15 5.24
C THR A 44 -1.55 0.08 6.01
N ILE A 45 -0.63 0.57 6.84
CA ILE A 45 -0.88 1.67 7.79
C ILE A 45 0.17 2.74 7.56
N VAL A 46 -0.27 3.99 7.46
CA VAL A 46 0.59 5.16 7.34
C VAL A 46 0.16 6.20 8.37
N SER A 47 1.09 6.65 9.20
CA SER A 47 0.86 7.62 10.28
C SER A 47 -0.24 7.16 11.25
N GLY A 48 -0.39 5.84 11.46
CA GLY A 48 -1.45 5.26 12.29
C GLY A 48 -2.81 5.09 11.62
N ALA A 49 -3.01 5.61 10.39
CA ALA A 49 -4.25 5.41 9.64
C ALA A 49 -4.11 4.24 8.67
N VAL A 50 -5.09 3.34 8.67
CA VAL A 50 -5.17 2.22 7.72
C VAL A 50 -5.47 2.76 6.34
N THR A 51 -4.55 2.58 5.39
CA THR A 51 -4.70 3.01 3.99
C THR A 51 -5.25 1.89 3.12
N TYR A 52 -4.91 0.63 3.44
CA TYR A 52 -5.47 -0.57 2.81
C TYR A 52 -5.91 -1.57 3.86
N ARG A 53 -7.03 -2.25 3.60
CA ARG A 53 -7.58 -3.35 4.42
C ARG A 53 -7.88 -4.55 3.51
N ASP A 54 -7.28 -5.69 3.83
CA ASP A 54 -7.47 -6.95 3.09
C ASP A 54 -7.36 -6.81 1.55
N GLY A 55 -6.37 -6.03 1.09
CA GLY A 55 -6.11 -5.80 -0.33
C GLY A 55 -6.90 -4.67 -0.99
N GLU A 56 -7.79 -4.01 -0.26
CA GLU A 56 -8.64 -2.92 -0.77
C GLU A 56 -8.26 -1.55 -0.19
N ALA A 57 -8.31 -0.53 -1.04
CA ALA A 57 -7.99 0.84 -0.65
C ALA A 57 -9.14 1.45 0.18
N THR A 58 -8.80 2.09 1.30
CA THR A 58 -9.78 2.74 2.19
C THR A 58 -10.12 4.18 1.79
N GLY A 59 -9.32 4.78 0.90
CA GLY A 59 -9.40 6.20 0.56
C GLY A 59 -8.65 7.12 1.53
N ALA A 60 -8.11 6.62 2.64
CA ALA A 60 -7.31 7.43 3.56
C ALA A 60 -5.98 7.85 2.91
N LEU A 61 -5.70 9.16 2.89
CA LEU A 61 -4.46 9.75 2.35
C LEU A 61 -3.65 10.51 3.44
N PRO A 62 -3.16 9.82 4.49
CA PRO A 62 -2.47 10.43 5.63
C PRO A 62 -1.00 10.79 5.34
N GLY A 63 -0.51 10.54 4.12
CA GLY A 63 0.85 10.83 3.70
C GLY A 63 1.20 12.31 3.83
N ARG A 64 2.43 12.60 4.25
CA ARG A 64 2.96 13.96 4.36
C ARG A 64 4.39 13.97 3.82
N LEU A 65 4.87 15.15 3.41
CA LEU A 65 6.26 15.34 2.99
C LEU A 65 7.20 14.94 4.13
N VAL A 66 8.02 13.92 3.89
CA VAL A 66 9.14 13.58 4.77
C VAL A 66 10.32 14.45 4.39
N ARG A 67 10.83 15.22 5.35
CA ARG A 67 12.05 16.01 5.18
C ARG A 67 13.23 15.21 5.74
N GLY A 68 14.37 15.31 5.06
CA GLY A 68 15.62 14.74 5.57
C GLY A 68 16.00 15.35 6.92
N SER A 69 16.97 14.73 7.60
CA SER A 69 17.49 15.22 8.87
C SER A 69 17.91 16.69 8.75
N LYS A 70 17.30 17.56 9.54
CA LYS A 70 17.83 18.90 9.77
C LYS A 70 18.84 18.80 10.91
N LYS A 71 20.00 19.43 10.75
CA LYS A 71 20.87 19.70 11.90
C LYS A 71 20.06 20.58 12.87
N ALA A 72 20.14 20.25 14.16
CA ALA A 72 19.60 21.10 15.22
C ALA A 72 20.31 22.45 15.22
#